data_AF-A0A399X695-F1
#
_entry.id   AF-A0A399X695-F1
#
_cell.length_a   1.000
_cell.length_b   1.000
_cell.length_c   1.000
_cell.angle_alpha   90.00
_cell.angle_beta   90.00
_cell.angle_gamma   90.00
#
_symmetry.space_group_name_H-M   'P 1'
#
loop_
_entity.id
_entity.type
_entity.pdbx_description
1 polymer ?
#
loop_
_entity_poly.entity_id
_entity_poly.type
_entity_poly.pdbx_seq_one_letter_code
_entity_poly.pdbx_strand_id
1 'polypeptide(L)' 'MPQQELLRKVIQTLDDSGIQYMATGSVASSLQGEPRSTHDIDLVVAIERMGAKKLLKTFPTPAFYLDAAVFKR' A
#
# COMPACT_ATOMS: atom_id res chain seq x y z
N MET A 1 -6.19 -13.25 -4.54
CA MET A 1 -4.82 -12.78 -4.82
C MET A 1 -3.95 -13.13 -3.62
N PRO A 2 -2.82 -13.83 -3.79
CA PRO A 2 -1.84 -14.04 -2.73
C PRO A 2 -1.28 -12.70 -2.21
N GLN A 3 -0.89 -12.65 -0.93
CA GLN A 3 -0.40 -11.43 -0.29
C GLN A 3 0.83 -10.83 -0.99
N GLN A 4 1.74 -11.67 -1.49
CA GLN A 4 2.93 -11.22 -2.22
C GLN A 4 2.58 -10.59 -3.58
N GLU A 5 1.55 -11.12 -4.25
CA GLU A 5 1.03 -10.54 -5.50
C GLU A 5 0.34 -9.20 -5.23
N LEU A 6 -0.40 -9.10 -4.12
CA LEU A 6 -1.00 -7.85 -3.66
C LEU A 6 0.06 -6.80 -3.36
N LEU A 7 1.09 -7.14 -2.59
CA LEU A 7 2.20 -6.24 -2.29
C LEU A 7 2.85 -5.74 -3.58
N ARG A 8 3.16 -6.64 -4.52
CA ARG A 8 3.76 -6.28 -5.82
C ARG A 8 2.87 -5.32 -6.62
N LYS A 9 1.57 -5.57 -6.67
CA LYS A 9 0.61 -4.69 -7.35
C LYS A 9 0.55 -3.30 -6.71
N VAL A 10 0.58 -3.23 -5.38
CA VAL A 10 0.54 -1.95 -4.65
C VAL A 10 1.80 -1.15 -4.87
N ILE A 11 2.98 -1.73 -4.66
CA ILE A 11 4.24 -1.00 -4.82
C ILE A 11 4.45 -0.53 -6.26
N GLN A 12 4.12 -1.35 -7.26
CA GLN A 12 4.20 -0.94 -8.67
C GLN A 12 3.29 0.27 -8.96
N THR A 13 2.09 0.29 -8.37
CA THR A 13 1.16 1.42 -8.54
C THR A 13 1.72 2.71 -7.92
N LEU A 14 2.39 2.60 -6.78
CA LEU A 14 3.02 3.72 -6.09
C LEU A 14 4.22 4.24 -6.89
N ASP A 15 5.07 3.32 -7.38
CA ASP A 15 6.21 3.61 -8.26
C ASP A 15 5.78 4.34 -9.54
N ASP A 16 4.77 3.80 -10.26
CA ASP A 16 4.19 4.41 -11.47
C ASP A 16 3.51 5.76 -11.20
N SER A 17 3.23 6.05 -9.93
CA SER A 17 2.67 7.31 -9.47
C SER A 17 3.69 8.28 -8.90
N GLY A 18 4.96 7.89 -8.81
CA GLY A 18 6.02 8.67 -8.18
C GLY A 18 5.78 8.91 -6.68
N ILE A 19 4.94 8.10 -6.05
CA ILE A 19 4.59 8.23 -4.63
C ILE A 19 5.62 7.46 -3.81
N GLN A 20 6.34 8.15 -2.94
CA GLN A 20 7.32 7.50 -2.07
C GLN A 20 6.60 6.64 -1.02
N TYR A 21 7.16 5.48 -0.73
CA TYR A 21 6.63 4.56 0.28
C TYR A 21 7.73 3.81 1.01
N MET A 22 7.36 3.23 2.14
CA MET A 22 8.21 2.36 2.93
C MET A 22 7.39 1.20 3.49
N ALA A 23 7.90 -0.02 3.34
CA ALA A 23 7.33 -1.18 4.02
C ALA A 23 7.61 -1.10 5.52
N THR A 24 6.58 -1.36 6.32
CA THR A 24 6.68 -1.35 7.79
C THR A 24 6.01 -2.60 8.38
N GLY A 25 5.78 -2.59 9.69
CA GLY A 25 5.06 -3.64 10.41
C GLY A 25 5.75 -5.01 10.33
N SER A 26 4.93 -6.05 10.31
CA SER A 26 5.42 -7.44 10.37
C SER A 26 6.15 -7.86 9.09
N VAL A 27 5.75 -7.35 7.92
CA VAL A 27 6.45 -7.62 6.65
C VAL A 27 7.88 -7.08 6.71
N ALA A 28 8.08 -5.84 7.17
CA ALA A 28 9.41 -5.27 7.32
C ALA A 28 10.26 -6.03 8.34
N SER A 29 9.66 -6.47 9.46
CA SER A 29 10.36 -7.28 10.45
C SER A 29 10.85 -8.62 9.89
N SER A 30 10.00 -9.30 9.12
CA SER A 30 10.36 -10.54 8.41
C SER A 30 11.51 -10.33 7.44
N LEU A 31 11.54 -9.20 6.73
CA LEU A 31 12.64 -8.86 5.82
C LEU A 31 13.95 -8.52 6.54
N GLN A 32 13.87 -8.01 7.78
CA GLN A 32 15.03 -7.61 8.59
C GLN A 32 15.54 -8.72 9.52
N GLY A 33 15.09 -9.96 9.32
CA GLY A 33 15.66 -11.14 9.99
C GLY A 33 14.85 -11.69 11.15
N GLU A 34 13.63 -11.20 11.39
CA GLU A 34 12.70 -11.78 12.37
C GLU A 34 11.52 -12.45 11.65
N PRO A 35 11.57 -13.77 11.37
CA PRO A 35 10.50 -14.44 10.64
C PRO A 35 9.16 -14.35 11.38
N ARG A 36 8.17 -13.71 10.75
CA ARG A 36 6.80 -13.66 11.27
C ARG A 36 5.78 -14.08 10.23
N SER A 37 4.79 -14.84 10.70
CA SER A 37 3.52 -15.00 9.99
C SER A 37 2.69 -13.74 10.23
N THR A 38 2.22 -13.10 9.15
CA THR A 38 1.30 -11.96 9.22
C THR A 38 0.24 -12.10 8.14
N HIS A 39 -0.93 -11.51 8.37
CA HIS A 39 -2.07 -11.60 7.46
C HIS A 39 -2.34 -10.30 6.69
N ASP A 40 -1.59 -9.24 7.00
CA ASP A 40 -1.71 -7.90 6.46
C ASP A 40 -0.37 -7.37 5.93
N ILE A 41 -0.44 -6.20 5.31
CA ILE A 41 0.71 -5.47 4.76
C ILE A 41 0.58 -4.03 5.23
N ASP A 42 1.59 -3.55 5.95
CA ASP A 42 1.67 -2.16 6.37
C ASP A 42 2.64 -1.39 5.47
N LEU A 43 2.17 -0.27 4.91
CA LEU A 43 2.99 0.67 4.15
C LEU A 43 2.80 2.08 4.72
N VAL A 44 3.91 2.80 4.90
CA VAL A 44 3.88 4.27 5.04
C VAL A 44 4.00 4.85 3.64
N VAL A 45 3.11 5.77 3.27
CA VAL A 45 3.11 6.42 1.95
C VAL A 45 3.18 7.94 2.11
N ALA A 46 4.07 8.59 1.37
CA ALA A 46 4.17 10.04 1.31
C ALA A 46 3.32 10.55 0.15
N ILE A 47 2.04 10.82 0.45
CA ILE A 47 1.03 11.14 -0.57
C ILE A 47 0.42 12.52 -0.36
N GLU A 48 0.42 13.31 -1.44
CA GLU A 48 -0.35 14.55 -1.49
C GLU A 48 -1.80 14.29 -1.92
N ARG A 49 -2.70 15.22 -1.61
CA ARG A 49 -4.12 15.11 -1.95
C ARG A 49 -4.40 14.86 -3.44
N MET A 50 -3.53 15.39 -4.32
CA MET A 50 -3.61 15.11 -5.77
C MET A 50 -3.22 13.68 -6.11
N GLY A 51 -2.21 13.12 -5.45
CA GLY A 51 -1.78 11.72 -5.62
C GLY A 51 -2.85 10.72 -5.18
N ALA A 52 -3.61 11.03 -4.12
CA ALA A 52 -4.69 10.17 -3.63
C ALA A 52 -5.77 9.88 -4.70
N LYS A 53 -6.10 10.87 -5.54
CA LYS A 53 -7.06 10.68 -6.65
C LYS A 53 -6.56 9.69 -7.71
N LYS A 54 -5.24 9.60 -7.92
CA LYS A 54 -4.65 8.66 -8.88
C LYS A 54 -4.76 7.23 -8.33
N LEU A 55 -4.50 7.03 -7.04
CA LEU A 55 -4.69 5.72 -6.38
C LEU A 55 -6.13 5.24 -6.43
N LEU A 56 -7.11 6.12 -6.22
CA LEU A 56 -8.54 5.78 -6.32
C LEU A 56 -8.93 5.21 -7.69
N LYS A 57 -8.24 5.59 -8.78
CA LYS A 57 -8.50 5.02 -10.11
C LYS A 57 -7.89 3.64 -10.29
N THR A 58 -6.73 3.39 -9.69
CA THR A 58 -5.99 2.11 -9.86
C THR A 58 -6.57 0.98 -9.01
N PHE A 59 -7.25 1.33 -7.92
CA PHE A 59 -7.87 0.37 -7.00
C PHE A 59 -9.41 0.55 -6.98
N PRO A 60 -10.12 0.09 -8.02
CA PRO A 60 -11.56 0.29 -8.12
C PRO A 60 -12.36 -0.65 -7.22
N THR A 61 -13.54 -0.18 -6.80
CA THR A 61 -14.59 -1.01 -6.20
C THR A 61 -15.17 -1.99 -7.23
N PRO A 62 -15.60 -3.21 -6.84
CA PRO A 62 -15.67 -3.73 -5.47
C PRO A 62 -14.41 -4.48 -5.02
N ALA A 63 -13.40 -4.60 -5.89
CA ALA A 63 -12.20 -5.38 -5.60
C ALA A 63 -11.35 -4.79 -4.46
N PHE A 64 -11.38 -3.47 -4.31
CA PHE A 64 -10.68 -2.75 -3.25
C PHE A 64 -11.62 -1.79 -2.55
N TYR A 65 -11.44 -1.66 -1.23
CA TYR A 65 -12.08 -0.62 -0.44
C TYR A 65 -11.08 0.52 -0.24
N LEU A 66 -11.45 1.72 -0.68
CA LEU A 66 -10.74 2.95 -0.38
C LEU A 66 -11.75 4.00 0.05
N ASP A 67 -11.50 4.60 1.19
CA ASP A 67 -12.31 5.70 1.70
C ASP A 67 -11.51 7.01 1.68
N ALA A 68 -11.95 7.93 0.81
CA ALA A 68 -11.34 9.24 0.68
C ALA A 68 -11.49 10.10 1.94
N ALA A 69 -12.46 9.81 2.81
CA ALA A 69 -12.64 10.49 4.09
C ALA A 69 -11.53 10.17 5.10
N VAL A 70 -10.72 9.13 4.86
CA VAL A 70 -9.62 8.71 5.73
C VAL A 70 -8.38 9.59 5.57
N PHE A 71 -8.25 10.32 4.44
CA PHE A 71 -7.18 11.30 4.25
C PHE A 71 -7.42 12.54 5.12
N LYS A 72 -7.04 12.47 6.40
CA LYS A 72 -7.09 13.57 7.35
C LYS A 72 -5.84 14.45 7.19
N ARG A 73 -6.02 15.76 7.37
CA ARG A 73 -4.93 16.76 7.38
C ARG A 73 -4.03 16.58 8.59
#